data_AF-D5RP10-F1
#
_entry.id   AF-D5RP10-F1
#
_cell.length_a   1.000
_cell.length_b   1.000
_cell.length_c   1.000
_cell.angle_alpha   90.00
_cell.angle_beta   90.00
_cell.angle_gamma   90.00
#
_symmetry.space_group_name_H-M   'P 1'
#
loop_
_entity.id
_entity.type
_entity.pdbx_description
1 polymer ?
#
loop_
_entity_poly.entity_id
_entity_poly.type
_entity_poly.pdbx_seq_one_letter_code
_entity_poly.pdbx_strand_id
1 'polypeptide(L)'
;RAALGAMLARLDQALAGFRHPGEGHALMWDIQHALRLRPLLAQLPDAADRALADDVLARFERHALPLLPGLRPQVIHNDFNPHNILTDPADDRRITGIIDFGDMVRAPMVQDLATAAAYQVAAEGHPLEGPAQLARAFHAVCPLWPEEVEILADLIATRLAVAVTISGWRAVKQPENAPYILRNYPRSLSGLRRLGALGRAEAQSYFREALSA
;
A
#
# COMPACT_ATOMS: atom_id res chain seq x y z
N ARG A 1 -5.01 14.42 -3.50
CA ARG A 1 -3.97 13.82 -2.62
C ARG A 1 -4.05 14.36 -1.19
N ALA A 2 -3.98 15.69 -0.98
CA ALA A 2 -4.10 16.25 0.37
C ALA A 2 -5.39 15.83 1.11
N ALA A 3 -6.56 15.96 0.45
CA ALA A 3 -7.83 15.50 1.01
C ALA A 3 -7.84 13.99 1.35
N LEU A 4 -7.26 13.16 0.47
CA LEU A 4 -7.15 11.71 0.69
C LEU A 4 -6.30 11.37 1.92
N GLY A 5 -5.09 11.95 2.02
CA GLY A 5 -4.19 11.71 3.15
C GLY A 5 -4.81 12.16 4.48
N ALA A 6 -5.42 13.34 4.50
CA ALA A 6 -6.11 13.85 5.68
C ALA A 6 -7.33 12.99 6.07
N MET A 7 -8.09 12.50 5.08
CA MET A 7 -9.23 11.62 5.34
C MET A 7 -8.80 10.26 5.89
N LEU A 8 -7.77 9.64 5.29
CA LEU A 8 -7.21 8.38 5.79
C LEU A 8 -6.70 8.52 7.22
N ALA A 9 -5.98 9.60 7.53
CA ALA A 9 -5.51 9.86 8.89
C ALA A 9 -6.65 10.01 9.91
N ARG A 10 -7.76 10.66 9.52
CA ARG A 10 -8.96 10.75 10.38
C ARG A 10 -9.62 9.40 10.57
N LEU A 11 -9.67 8.57 9.53
CA LEU A 11 -10.18 7.20 9.64
C LEU A 11 -9.32 6.39 10.63
N ASP A 12 -7.99 6.43 10.47
CA ASP A 12 -7.08 5.70 11.36
C ASP A 12 -7.14 6.19 12.80
N GLN A 13 -7.32 7.49 13.03
CA GLN A 13 -7.58 8.02 14.37
C GLN A 13 -8.92 7.54 14.94
N ALA A 14 -9.97 7.47 14.12
CA ALA A 14 -11.27 6.97 14.55
C ALA A 14 -11.26 5.46 14.87
N LEU A 15 -10.41 4.69 14.18
CA LEU A 15 -10.19 3.27 14.44
C LEU A 15 -9.20 3.00 15.57
N ALA A 16 -8.54 4.03 16.11
CA ALA A 16 -7.61 3.87 17.22
C ALA A 16 -8.32 3.28 18.45
N GLY A 17 -7.84 2.14 18.93
CA GLY A 17 -8.44 1.43 20.06
C GLY A 17 -9.69 0.61 19.72
N PHE A 18 -10.21 0.67 18.49
CA PHE A 18 -11.27 -0.23 18.05
C PHE A 18 -10.79 -1.69 18.10
N ARG A 19 -11.65 -2.59 18.58
CA ARG A 19 -11.38 -4.02 18.69
C ARG A 19 -12.56 -4.83 18.18
N HIS A 20 -12.26 -5.93 17.48
CA HIS A 20 -13.28 -6.86 16.99
C HIS A 20 -12.82 -8.31 17.10
N PRO A 21 -13.67 -9.29 17.48
CA PRO A 21 -13.26 -10.70 17.55
C PRO A 21 -12.70 -11.26 16.23
N GLY A 22 -13.17 -10.73 15.10
CA GLY A 22 -12.69 -11.09 13.76
C GLY A 22 -11.46 -10.32 13.29
N GLU A 23 -10.84 -9.44 14.09
CA GLU A 23 -9.76 -8.56 13.63
C GLU A 23 -8.44 -9.28 13.26
N GLY A 24 -8.26 -10.52 13.73
CA GLY A 24 -7.03 -11.30 13.56
C GLY A 24 -7.04 -12.29 12.39
N HIS A 25 -8.00 -12.18 11.47
CA HIS A 25 -8.02 -13.05 10.29
C HIS A 25 -6.93 -12.65 9.28
N ALA A 26 -6.43 -13.63 8.53
CA ALA A 26 -5.39 -13.40 7.52
C ALA A 26 -6.02 -13.20 6.14
N LEU A 27 -5.70 -12.08 5.48
CA LEU A 27 -6.05 -11.83 4.08
C LEU A 27 -4.83 -11.97 3.18
N MET A 28 -5.05 -12.38 1.92
CA MET A 28 -3.94 -12.57 0.97
C MET A 28 -3.23 -11.25 0.62
N TRP A 29 -3.98 -10.14 0.60
CA TRP A 29 -3.45 -8.82 0.25
C TRP A 29 -2.93 -8.01 1.44
N ASP A 30 -2.98 -8.57 2.65
CA ASP A 30 -2.38 -8.00 3.84
C ASP A 30 -0.84 -8.01 3.73
N ILE A 31 -0.21 -6.84 3.83
CA ILE A 31 1.24 -6.67 3.61
C ILE A 31 2.05 -7.46 4.64
N GLN A 32 1.59 -7.58 5.89
CA GLN A 32 2.30 -8.33 6.94
C GLN A 32 2.41 -9.84 6.62
N HIS A 33 1.67 -10.32 5.62
CA HIS A 33 1.69 -11.70 5.13
C HIS A 33 2.29 -11.86 3.74
N ALA A 34 2.89 -10.80 3.17
CA ALA A 34 3.35 -10.78 1.77
C ALA A 34 4.30 -11.92 1.39
N LEU A 35 5.15 -12.39 2.31
CA LEU A 35 6.08 -13.50 2.04
C LEU A 35 5.38 -14.83 1.72
N ARG A 36 4.13 -15.01 2.15
CA ARG A 36 3.31 -16.19 1.80
C ARG A 36 3.00 -16.27 0.31
N LEU A 37 3.19 -15.17 -0.43
CA LEU A 37 2.94 -15.10 -1.86
C LEU A 37 4.14 -15.54 -2.71
N ARG A 38 5.34 -15.76 -2.14
CA ARG A 38 6.53 -16.19 -2.90
C ARG A 38 6.28 -17.38 -3.84
N PRO A 39 5.58 -18.46 -3.43
CA PRO A 39 5.28 -19.58 -4.32
C PRO A 39 4.41 -19.20 -5.53
N LEU A 40 3.62 -18.12 -5.43
CA LEU A 40 2.74 -17.65 -6.49
C LEU A 40 3.47 -16.82 -7.55
N LEU A 41 4.70 -16.34 -7.26
CA LEU A 41 5.50 -15.58 -8.22
C LEU A 41 5.73 -16.36 -9.51
N ALA A 42 5.87 -17.69 -9.44
CA ALA A 42 6.02 -18.57 -10.60
C ALA A 42 4.87 -18.47 -11.62
N GLN A 43 3.73 -17.86 -11.24
CA GLN A 43 2.54 -17.72 -12.07
C GLN A 43 2.50 -16.40 -12.84
N LEU A 44 3.39 -15.45 -12.52
CA LEU A 44 3.56 -14.25 -13.36
C LEU A 44 4.19 -14.64 -14.70
N PRO A 45 3.76 -14.09 -15.83
CA PRO A 45 4.23 -14.52 -17.15
C PRO A 45 5.67 -14.09 -17.44
N ASP A 46 6.05 -12.88 -17.06
CA ASP A 46 7.35 -12.29 -17.38
C ASP A 46 8.42 -12.61 -16.33
N ALA A 47 9.61 -13.02 -16.79
CA ALA A 47 10.70 -13.43 -15.90
C ALA A 47 11.32 -12.26 -15.12
N ALA A 48 11.41 -11.08 -15.73
CA ALA A 48 11.95 -9.90 -15.07
C ALA A 48 10.97 -9.40 -14.00
N ASP A 49 9.66 -9.44 -14.26
CA ASP A 49 8.64 -9.08 -13.27
C ASP A 49 8.62 -10.05 -12.07
N ARG A 50 8.86 -11.35 -12.31
CA ARG A 50 9.05 -12.34 -11.23
C ARG A 50 10.24 -12.01 -10.35
N ALA A 51 11.40 -11.78 -10.96
CA ALA A 51 12.64 -11.46 -10.23
C ALA A 51 12.47 -10.17 -9.43
N LEU A 52 11.90 -9.13 -10.06
CA LEU A 52 11.62 -7.85 -9.42
C LEU A 52 10.68 -7.98 -8.21
N ALA A 53 9.60 -8.76 -8.33
CA ALA A 53 8.68 -8.98 -7.22
C ALA A 53 9.37 -9.74 -6.08
N ASP A 54 10.20 -10.74 -6.38
CA ASP A 54 10.97 -11.48 -5.36
C ASP A 54 11.99 -10.58 -4.65
N ASP A 55 12.71 -9.74 -5.40
CA ASP A 55 13.66 -8.76 -4.84
C ASP A 55 12.96 -7.78 -3.88
N VAL A 56 11.77 -7.30 -4.24
CA VAL A 56 10.96 -6.45 -3.36
C VAL A 56 10.51 -7.20 -2.10
N LEU A 57 10.12 -8.47 -2.21
CA LEU A 57 9.78 -9.30 -1.05
C LEU A 57 11.01 -9.59 -0.18
N ALA A 58 12.19 -9.78 -0.76
CA ALA A 58 13.45 -9.93 -0.03
C ALA A 58 13.85 -8.65 0.71
N ARG A 59 13.64 -7.48 0.10
CA ARG A 59 13.82 -6.17 0.75
C ARG A 59 12.86 -6.00 1.93
N PHE A 60 11.59 -6.36 1.74
CA PHE A 60 10.58 -6.36 2.81
C PHE A 60 10.99 -7.25 3.98
N GLU A 61 11.34 -8.51 3.70
CA GLU A 61 11.78 -9.50 4.69
C GLU A 61 12.98 -8.99 5.51
N ARG A 62 13.93 -8.33 4.84
CA ARG A 62 15.16 -7.84 5.47
C ARG A 62 14.96 -6.58 6.30
N HIS A 63 14.13 -5.64 5.84
CA HIS A 63 14.12 -4.27 6.37
C HIS A 63 12.83 -3.84 7.05
N ALA A 64 11.67 -4.26 6.52
CA ALA A 64 10.37 -3.83 7.04
C ALA A 64 9.77 -4.84 8.02
N LEU A 65 9.79 -6.13 7.65
CA LEU A 65 9.20 -7.21 8.44
C LEU A 65 9.71 -7.25 9.91
N PRO A 66 11.02 -7.06 10.19
CA PRO A 66 11.51 -7.08 11.57
C PRO A 66 11.01 -5.92 12.44
N LEU A 67 10.60 -4.80 11.82
CA LEU A 67 10.11 -3.62 12.56
C LEU A 67 8.61 -3.71 12.87
N LEU A 68 7.82 -4.44 12.06
CA LEU A 68 6.37 -4.49 12.20
C LEU A 68 5.87 -4.79 13.63
N PRO A 69 6.47 -5.73 14.40
CA PRO A 69 6.02 -6.01 15.76
C PRO A 69 6.19 -4.83 16.75
N GLY A 70 7.11 -3.89 16.46
CA GLY A 70 7.36 -2.71 17.28
C GLY A 70 6.52 -1.49 16.89
N LEU A 71 5.81 -1.54 15.75
CA LEU A 71 4.96 -0.45 15.29
C LEU A 71 3.58 -0.51 15.96
N ARG A 72 2.88 0.62 16.02
CA ARG A 72 1.52 0.71 16.58
C ARG A 72 0.52 -0.15 15.77
N PRO A 73 -0.03 -1.21 16.37
CA PRO A 73 -1.01 -2.06 15.69
C PRO A 73 -2.43 -1.59 15.98
N GLN A 74 -3.28 -1.55 14.95
CA GLN A 74 -4.70 -1.24 15.06
C GLN A 74 -5.50 -1.93 13.97
N VAL A 75 -6.82 -1.89 14.07
CA VAL A 75 -7.67 -2.21 12.93
C VAL A 75 -7.52 -1.10 11.88
N ILE A 76 -7.22 -1.48 10.65
CA ILE A 76 -7.08 -0.59 9.50
C ILE A 76 -8.08 -0.95 8.40
N HIS A 77 -8.34 -0.04 7.45
CA HIS A 77 -9.19 -0.34 6.30
C HIS A 77 -8.55 -1.37 5.36
N ASN A 78 -7.24 -1.29 5.15
CA ASN A 78 -6.43 -2.24 4.35
C ASN A 78 -6.78 -2.32 2.85
N ASP A 79 -7.72 -1.48 2.39
CA ASP A 79 -8.08 -1.30 0.99
C ASP A 79 -8.55 0.14 0.66
N PHE A 80 -7.89 1.13 1.26
CA PHE A 80 -8.15 2.54 0.97
C PHE A 80 -7.67 2.91 -0.45
N ASN A 81 -8.54 2.71 -1.45
CA ASN A 81 -8.26 2.97 -2.86
C ASN A 81 -9.31 3.88 -3.52
N PRO A 82 -9.04 4.51 -4.68
CA PRO A 82 -9.96 5.48 -5.29
C PRO A 82 -11.38 4.96 -5.60
N HIS A 83 -11.57 3.65 -5.73
CA HIS A 83 -12.91 3.06 -5.97
C HIS A 83 -13.75 2.98 -4.69
N ASN A 84 -13.12 3.09 -3.51
CA ASN A 84 -13.76 3.01 -2.20
C ASN A 84 -13.98 4.40 -1.57
N ILE A 85 -13.70 5.48 -2.32
CA ILE A 85 -13.85 6.87 -1.87
C ILE A 85 -15.00 7.53 -2.61
N LEU A 86 -15.94 8.09 -1.85
CA LEU A 86 -17.04 8.89 -2.39
C LEU A 86 -16.69 10.37 -2.30
N THR A 87 -16.95 11.11 -3.38
CA THR A 87 -16.74 12.56 -3.44
C THR A 87 -18.06 13.29 -3.66
N ASP A 88 -18.09 14.58 -3.31
CA ASP A 88 -19.21 15.45 -3.62
C ASP A 88 -19.32 15.62 -5.15
N PRO A 89 -20.50 15.39 -5.77
CA PRO A 89 -20.67 15.63 -7.20
C PRO A 89 -20.41 17.08 -7.63
N ALA A 90 -20.54 18.05 -6.72
CA ALA A 90 -20.29 19.47 -6.98
C ALA A 90 -18.83 19.89 -6.68
N ASP A 91 -18.07 19.08 -5.94
CA ASP A 91 -16.65 19.32 -5.62
C ASP A 91 -15.90 18.00 -5.41
N ASP A 92 -15.18 17.56 -6.43
CA ASP A 92 -14.43 16.30 -6.43
C ASP A 92 -13.28 16.26 -5.40
N ARG A 93 -12.95 17.40 -4.78
CA ARG A 93 -11.94 17.50 -3.71
C ARG A 93 -12.55 17.21 -2.34
N ARG A 94 -13.88 17.29 -2.21
CA ARG A 94 -14.60 17.04 -0.98
C ARG A 94 -14.96 15.56 -0.90
N ILE A 95 -14.25 14.82 -0.04
CA ILE A 95 -14.59 13.44 0.27
C ILE A 95 -15.82 13.41 1.19
N THR A 96 -16.84 12.67 0.80
CA THR A 96 -18.13 12.56 1.48
C THR A 96 -18.32 11.21 2.17
N GLY A 97 -17.55 10.19 1.80
CA GLY A 97 -17.66 8.87 2.40
C GLY A 97 -16.51 7.93 2.05
N ILE A 98 -16.41 6.87 2.83
CA ILE A 98 -15.52 5.73 2.64
C ILE A 98 -16.42 4.49 2.72
N ILE A 99 -16.23 3.56 1.80
CA ILE A 99 -17.03 2.33 1.71
C ILE A 99 -16.12 1.10 1.64
N ASP A 100 -16.73 -0.09 1.69
CA ASP A 100 -16.06 -1.39 1.52
C ASP A 100 -15.05 -1.73 2.62
N PHE A 101 -15.56 -1.84 3.85
CA PHE A 101 -14.82 -2.28 5.04
C PHE A 101 -14.65 -3.81 5.12
N GLY A 102 -14.83 -4.55 4.01
CA GLY A 102 -14.76 -6.02 4.00
C GLY A 102 -13.37 -6.58 4.30
N ASP A 103 -12.33 -5.77 4.06
CA ASP A 103 -10.93 -6.19 4.12
C ASP A 103 -10.18 -5.71 5.38
N MET A 104 -10.93 -5.23 6.38
CA MET A 104 -10.35 -4.71 7.61
C MET A 104 -9.58 -5.78 8.37
N VAL A 105 -8.34 -5.47 8.74
CA VAL A 105 -7.47 -6.36 9.52
C VAL A 105 -6.75 -5.59 10.61
N ARG A 106 -6.28 -6.30 11.63
CA ARG A 106 -5.36 -5.76 12.61
C ARG A 106 -3.92 -5.83 12.09
N ALA A 107 -3.33 -4.68 11.81
CA ALA A 107 -1.98 -4.53 11.26
C ALA A 107 -1.32 -3.24 11.78
N PRO A 108 -0.01 -3.01 11.55
CA PRO A 108 0.61 -1.72 11.78
C PRO A 108 -0.13 -0.60 11.04
N MET A 109 -0.47 0.49 11.71
CA MET A 109 -1.28 1.57 11.12
C MET A 109 -0.70 2.07 9.78
N VAL A 110 0.62 2.27 9.71
CA VAL A 110 1.33 2.72 8.50
C VAL A 110 1.05 1.85 7.26
N GLN A 111 0.60 0.61 7.43
CA GLN A 111 0.19 -0.25 6.33
C GLN A 111 -1.02 0.29 5.56
N ASP A 112 -1.97 0.97 6.22
CA ASP A 112 -3.11 1.59 5.52
C ASP A 112 -2.64 2.75 4.65
N LEU A 113 -1.73 3.58 5.20
CA LEU A 113 -1.05 4.63 4.45
C LEU A 113 -0.28 4.08 3.25
N ALA A 114 0.51 3.02 3.44
CA ALA A 114 1.25 2.37 2.36
C ALA A 114 0.32 1.83 1.27
N THR A 115 -0.82 1.27 1.68
CA THR A 115 -1.86 0.78 0.76
C THR A 115 -2.43 1.91 -0.09
N ALA A 116 -2.83 3.03 0.53
CA ALA A 116 -3.31 4.19 -0.20
C ALA A 116 -2.24 4.80 -1.11
N ALA A 117 -1.00 4.90 -0.63
CA ALA A 117 0.13 5.45 -1.36
C ALA A 117 0.55 4.59 -2.57
N ALA A 118 0.30 3.28 -2.58
CA ALA A 118 0.51 2.43 -3.76
C ALA A 118 -0.32 2.88 -4.96
N TYR A 119 -1.52 3.46 -4.73
CA TYR A 119 -2.35 4.04 -5.79
C TYR A 119 -1.84 5.39 -6.30
N GLN A 120 -0.90 5.99 -5.58
CA GLN A 120 -0.42 7.34 -5.81
C GLN A 120 0.85 7.41 -6.66
N VAL A 121 1.51 6.27 -6.94
CA VAL A 121 2.69 6.18 -7.80
C VAL A 121 2.29 6.52 -9.25
N ALA A 122 2.84 7.60 -9.79
CA ALA A 122 2.57 8.06 -11.14
C ALA A 122 3.33 7.22 -12.19
N ALA A 123 3.00 7.35 -13.47
CA ALA A 123 3.76 6.75 -14.58
C ALA A 123 5.06 7.53 -14.90
N GLU A 124 5.06 8.84 -14.66
CA GLU A 124 6.15 9.78 -14.97
C GLU A 124 6.56 10.58 -13.71
N GLY A 125 7.59 11.43 -13.81
CA GLY A 125 8.07 12.27 -12.69
C GLY A 125 8.90 11.51 -11.65
N HIS A 126 8.96 11.95 -10.40
CA HIS A 126 9.59 11.18 -9.33
C HIS A 126 8.58 10.16 -8.75
N PRO A 127 8.90 8.86 -8.63
CA PRO A 127 7.90 7.85 -8.26
C PRO A 127 7.32 8.03 -6.85
N LEU A 128 8.05 8.68 -5.95
CA LEU A 128 7.59 9.00 -4.60
C LEU A 128 6.87 10.35 -4.45
N GLU A 129 6.79 11.18 -5.50
CA GLU A 129 6.16 12.50 -5.38
C GLU A 129 4.69 12.40 -4.92
N GLY A 130 3.90 11.57 -5.61
CA GLY A 130 2.51 11.31 -5.26
C GLY A 130 2.33 10.68 -3.87
N PRO A 131 3.03 9.58 -3.57
CA PRO A 131 3.08 8.98 -2.23
C PRO A 131 3.44 9.98 -1.12
N ALA A 132 4.45 10.82 -1.32
CA ALA A 132 4.92 11.80 -0.34
C ALA A 132 3.91 12.92 -0.11
N GLN A 133 3.23 13.40 -1.17
CA GLN A 133 2.14 14.38 -1.02
C GLN A 133 0.98 13.84 -0.18
N LEU A 134 0.63 12.55 -0.34
CA LEU A 134 -0.38 11.89 0.48
C LEU A 134 0.13 11.68 1.91
N ALA A 135 1.35 11.17 2.09
CA ALA A 135 1.96 10.93 3.38
C ALA A 135 2.12 12.21 4.21
N ARG A 136 2.49 13.35 3.60
CA ARG A 136 2.56 14.65 4.28
C ARG A 136 1.21 15.09 4.82
N ALA A 137 0.15 14.95 4.02
CA ALA A 137 -1.20 15.29 4.46
C ALA A 137 -1.73 14.34 5.54
N PHE A 138 -1.35 13.06 5.48
CA PHE A 138 -1.62 12.09 6.52
C PHE A 138 -0.90 12.48 7.82
N HIS A 139 0.41 12.70 7.74
CA HIS A 139 1.29 13.01 8.86
C HIS A 139 0.87 14.27 9.63
N ALA A 140 0.38 15.30 8.91
CA ALA A 140 -0.13 16.52 9.52
C ALA A 140 -1.36 16.31 10.44
N VAL A 141 -2.08 15.21 10.28
CA VAL A 141 -3.26 14.85 11.09
C VAL A 141 -2.93 13.72 12.07
N CYS A 142 -2.26 12.67 11.60
CA CYS A 142 -1.81 11.53 12.38
C CYS A 142 -0.28 11.38 12.19
N PRO A 143 0.54 11.99 13.07
CA PRO A 143 1.99 11.98 12.91
C PRO A 143 2.56 10.56 12.89
N LEU A 144 3.39 10.29 11.89
CA LEU A 144 4.13 9.03 11.72
C LEU A 144 5.31 8.98 12.69
N TRP A 145 5.59 7.80 13.23
CA TRP A 145 6.82 7.53 13.98
C TRP A 145 8.01 7.48 13.02
N PRO A 146 9.23 7.82 13.48
CA PRO A 146 10.44 7.71 12.66
C PRO A 146 10.58 6.33 12.00
N GLU A 147 10.33 5.26 12.75
CA GLU A 147 10.42 3.88 12.27
C GLU A 147 9.38 3.58 11.17
N GLU A 148 8.20 4.18 11.23
CA GLU A 148 7.16 4.06 10.20
C GLU A 148 7.61 4.76 8.90
N VAL A 149 8.22 5.94 9.02
CA VAL A 149 8.77 6.69 7.87
C VAL A 149 9.89 5.89 7.19
N GLU A 150 10.77 5.29 7.98
CA GLU A 150 11.96 4.57 7.47
C GLU A 150 11.62 3.33 6.63
N ILE A 151 10.40 2.79 6.74
CA ILE A 151 9.95 1.62 5.97
C ILE A 151 8.78 1.91 5.03
N LEU A 152 8.27 3.15 4.97
CA LEU A 152 7.08 3.48 4.18
C LEU A 152 7.27 3.12 2.70
N ALA A 153 8.42 3.44 2.12
CA ALA A 153 8.74 3.07 0.74
C ALA A 153 8.78 1.55 0.52
N ASP A 154 9.34 0.81 1.49
CA ASP A 154 9.41 -0.65 1.45
C ASP A 154 7.97 -1.22 1.42
N LEU A 155 7.09 -0.76 2.32
CA LEU A 155 5.70 -1.19 2.40
C LEU A 155 4.90 -0.87 1.13
N ILE A 156 5.08 0.31 0.54
CA ILE A 156 4.40 0.69 -0.72
C ILE A 156 4.83 -0.26 -1.85
N ALA A 157 6.13 -0.52 -1.99
CA ALA A 157 6.63 -1.47 -2.98
C ALA A 157 6.09 -2.88 -2.72
N THR A 158 6.03 -3.32 -1.46
CA THR A 158 5.44 -4.61 -1.09
C THR A 158 3.97 -4.69 -1.45
N ARG A 159 3.16 -3.64 -1.22
CA ARG A 159 1.75 -3.63 -1.65
C ARG A 159 1.62 -3.80 -3.16
N LEU A 160 2.49 -3.18 -3.95
CA LEU A 160 2.49 -3.32 -5.40
C LEU A 160 2.89 -4.74 -5.83
N ALA A 161 3.90 -5.33 -5.19
CA ALA A 161 4.30 -6.72 -5.43
C ALA A 161 3.16 -7.70 -5.08
N VAL A 162 2.48 -7.49 -3.96
CA VAL A 162 1.28 -8.24 -3.54
C VAL A 162 0.18 -8.12 -4.60
N ALA A 163 -0.15 -6.90 -5.05
CA ALA A 163 -1.20 -6.67 -6.03
C ALA A 163 -0.91 -7.34 -7.39
N VAL A 164 0.32 -7.20 -7.89
CA VAL A 164 0.78 -7.83 -9.14
C VAL A 164 0.73 -9.35 -9.02
N THR A 165 1.29 -9.91 -7.94
CA THR A 165 1.35 -11.36 -7.72
C THR A 165 -0.03 -11.99 -7.64
N ILE A 166 -0.92 -11.41 -6.82
CA ILE A 166 -2.28 -11.92 -6.65
C ILE A 166 -3.07 -11.81 -7.95
N SER A 167 -2.99 -10.68 -8.65
CA SER A 167 -3.75 -10.47 -9.88
C SER A 167 -3.27 -11.38 -11.00
N GLY A 168 -1.95 -11.54 -11.17
CA GLY A 168 -1.39 -12.45 -12.17
C GLY A 168 -1.75 -13.91 -11.90
N TRP A 169 -1.60 -14.36 -10.65
CA TRP A 169 -2.02 -15.71 -10.25
C TRP A 169 -3.52 -15.94 -10.45
N ARG A 170 -4.38 -14.99 -10.04
CA ARG A 170 -5.84 -15.10 -10.22
C ARG A 170 -6.23 -15.16 -11.69
N ALA A 171 -5.59 -14.38 -12.55
CA ALA A 171 -5.85 -14.40 -13.99
C ALA A 171 -5.50 -15.75 -14.63
N VAL A 172 -4.43 -16.42 -14.17
CA VAL A 172 -4.11 -17.80 -14.59
C VAL A 172 -5.16 -18.80 -14.10
N LYS A 173 -5.67 -18.62 -12.88
CA LYS A 173 -6.67 -19.52 -12.28
C LYS A 173 -8.09 -19.31 -12.78
N GLN A 174 -8.44 -18.11 -13.25
CA GLN A 174 -9.77 -17.73 -13.73
C GLN A 174 -9.65 -17.00 -15.08
N PRO A 175 -9.29 -17.70 -16.17
CA PRO A 175 -9.05 -17.07 -17.47
C PRO A 175 -10.25 -16.29 -17.99
N GLU A 176 -11.47 -16.73 -17.70
CA GLU A 176 -12.73 -16.10 -18.07
C GLU A 176 -12.92 -14.71 -17.43
N ASN A 177 -12.36 -14.49 -16.24
CA ASN A 177 -12.43 -13.24 -15.49
C ASN A 177 -11.17 -12.39 -15.64
N ALA A 178 -10.18 -12.85 -16.41
CA ALA A 178 -8.87 -12.20 -16.53
C ALA A 178 -8.93 -10.71 -16.91
N PRO A 179 -9.80 -10.24 -17.85
CA PRO A 179 -9.90 -8.82 -18.16
C PRO A 179 -10.27 -7.95 -16.95
N TYR A 180 -11.17 -8.45 -16.10
CA TYR A 180 -11.57 -7.76 -14.88
C TYR A 180 -10.47 -7.80 -13.82
N ILE A 181 -9.88 -8.98 -13.59
CA ILE A 181 -8.81 -9.19 -12.60
C ILE A 181 -7.59 -8.32 -12.92
N LEU A 182 -7.23 -8.22 -14.20
CA LEU A 182 -6.04 -7.51 -14.66
C LEU A 182 -6.26 -6.01 -14.90
N ARG A 183 -7.46 -5.45 -14.67
CA ARG A 183 -7.77 -4.03 -14.94
C ARG A 183 -6.77 -3.04 -14.33
N ASN A 184 -6.25 -3.35 -13.15
CA ASN A 184 -5.29 -2.52 -12.42
C ASN A 184 -3.83 -3.02 -12.55
N TYR A 185 -3.63 -4.20 -13.14
CA TYR A 185 -2.31 -4.87 -13.21
C TYR A 185 -1.25 -4.00 -13.89
N PRO A 186 -1.48 -3.37 -15.08
CA PRO A 186 -0.46 -2.56 -15.73
C PRO A 186 0.02 -1.39 -14.87
N ARG A 187 -0.90 -0.73 -14.14
CA ARG A 187 -0.58 0.38 -13.25
C ARG A 187 0.22 -0.08 -12.04
N SER A 188 -0.21 -1.18 -11.39
CA SER A 188 0.51 -1.76 -10.25
C SER A 188 1.91 -2.23 -10.65
N LEU A 189 2.05 -2.86 -11.82
CA LEU A 189 3.32 -3.33 -12.34
C LEU A 189 4.26 -2.17 -12.71
N SER A 190 3.73 -1.12 -13.35
CA SER A 190 4.49 0.11 -13.60
C SER A 190 5.02 0.69 -12.30
N GLY A 191 4.17 0.86 -11.28
CA GLY A 191 4.61 1.34 -9.97
C GLY A 191 5.66 0.44 -9.32
N LEU A 192 5.50 -0.88 -9.42
CA LEU A 192 6.45 -1.85 -8.87
C LEU A 192 7.83 -1.70 -9.53
N ARG A 193 7.89 -1.62 -10.87
CA ARG A 193 9.13 -1.39 -11.63
C ARG A 193 9.83 -0.10 -11.21
N ARG A 194 9.06 0.97 -11.02
CA ARG A 194 9.61 2.27 -10.63
C ARG A 194 10.16 2.28 -9.20
N LEU A 195 9.45 1.70 -8.23
CA LEU A 195 9.90 1.64 -6.84
C LEU A 195 10.91 0.53 -6.57
N GLY A 196 10.96 -0.52 -7.39
CA GLY A 196 11.99 -1.54 -7.32
C GLY A 196 13.34 -1.04 -7.83
N ALA A 197 13.34 -0.12 -8.81
CA ALA A 197 14.56 0.52 -9.30
C ALA A 197 15.11 1.62 -8.38
N LEU A 198 14.28 2.13 -7.45
CA LEU A 198 14.66 3.22 -6.54
C LEU A 198 15.54 2.71 -5.39
N GLY A 199 16.65 3.39 -5.13
CA GLY A 199 17.53 3.07 -4.01
C GLY A 199 16.82 3.26 -2.67
N ARG A 200 17.00 2.32 -1.72
CA ARG A 200 16.33 2.39 -0.42
C ARG A 200 16.70 3.67 0.36
N ALA A 201 17.98 4.01 0.41
CA ALA A 201 18.46 5.22 1.11
C ALA A 201 17.91 6.51 0.47
N GLU A 202 17.83 6.56 -0.86
CA GLU A 202 17.19 7.65 -1.59
C GLU A 202 15.71 7.77 -1.23
N ALA A 203 14.98 6.65 -1.22
CA ALA A 203 13.57 6.62 -0.85
C ALA A 203 13.31 7.10 0.59
N GLN A 204 14.16 6.70 1.54
CA GLN A 204 14.08 7.13 2.94
C GLN A 204 14.34 8.63 3.08
N SER A 205 15.40 9.14 2.44
CA SER A 205 15.69 10.58 2.45
C SER A 205 14.54 11.39 1.85
N TYR A 206 13.95 10.91 0.75
CA TYR A 206 12.81 11.57 0.11
C TYR A 206 11.61 11.73 1.06
N PHE A 207 11.24 10.67 1.79
CA PHE A 207 10.15 10.77 2.77
C PHE A 207 10.53 11.60 3.99
N ARG A 208 11.75 11.48 4.52
CA ARG A 208 12.21 12.33 5.64
C ARG A 208 12.13 13.82 5.28
N GLU A 209 12.62 14.20 4.11
CA GLU A 209 12.55 15.58 3.61
C GLU A 209 11.10 16.04 3.42
N ALA A 210 10.27 15.22 2.76
CA ALA A 210 8.88 15.57 2.48
C ALA A 210 7.99 15.73 3.72
N LEU A 211 8.33 15.05 4.82
CA LEU A 211 7.59 15.11 6.08
C LEU A 211 8.16 16.14 7.07
N SER A 212 9.36 16.67 6.81
CA SER A 212 9.96 17.73 7.63
C SER A 212 9.56 19.15 7.19
N ALA A 213 8.91 19.26 6.02
CA ALA A 213 8.49 20.51 5.39
C ALA A 213 6.98 20.78 5.60
#